data_AF-A0A1V4SEW9-F1
#
_entry.id   AF-A0A1V4SEW9-F1
#
_cell.length_a   1.000
_cell.length_b   1.000
_cell.length_c   1.000
_cell.angle_alpha   90.00
_cell.angle_beta   90.00
_cell.angle_gamma   90.00
#
_symmetry.space_group_name_H-M   'P 1'
#
loop_
_entity.id
_entity.type
_entity.pdbx_description
1 polymer ?
#
loop_
_entity_poly.entity_id
_entity_poly.type
_entity_poly.pdbx_seq_one_letter_code
_entity_poly.pdbx_strand_id
1 'polypeptide(L)'
;MSFLDDIKQKVLIFDGSMGRMLHENGLGAGICPEEWNLSQAEIVKQIYKGYRDAGSDVIQTNTFQANGLKLAEYGLKDRLYDINFQSARLAREAAGNQCYVAASIGPLGKLLEPFGQLTFESAYQTFKEQIVAVADGGAHIISFETFTDVSELRIALLAAKENCNLPVICSVSYEQNGRTLMGTEPDICAIILYSMGADLIGTNCSFGPDYMLKIAREYGKTGLPFSIKPNAGLPEIIDGKQVFKETPEGFVKLLPEFLKHGARLLGGCCGTTPEYIVEVVRVVGDTPAQDIKAIHMNPDVDYITSASYKTAFEEISTARLGRIDINADSALRAALLSGDLGAVTDAAMELLDEDCRIVLINADMGAGAENDDTMLLAKVVKEAQTYLKQPFILKSDNLDVLDAALRVYKGRGGYITVSEDAEKLLKKYGAVDCGGMLPDEK
;
A
#
# COMPACT_ATOMS: atom_id res chain seq x y z
N MET A 1 -5.31 7.09 24.74
CA MET A 1 -5.28 7.87 23.49
C MET A 1 -5.36 6.86 22.34
N SER A 2 -5.73 7.28 21.13
CA SER A 2 -5.73 6.38 19.97
C SER A 2 -4.34 6.31 19.34
N PHE A 3 -4.07 5.26 18.54
CA PHE A 3 -2.82 5.16 17.77
C PHE A 3 -2.56 6.41 16.91
N LEU A 4 -3.60 6.95 16.27
CA LEU A 4 -3.51 8.13 15.41
C LEU A 4 -3.22 9.43 16.19
N ASP A 5 -3.66 9.52 17.44
CA ASP A 5 -3.30 10.65 18.30
C ASP A 5 -1.85 10.55 18.75
N ASP A 6 -1.43 9.35 19.15
CA ASP A 6 -0.08 9.12 19.66
C ASP A 6 0.99 9.37 18.59
N ILE A 7 0.79 8.89 17.35
CA ILE A 7 1.78 9.04 16.28
C ILE A 7 1.95 10.50 15.82
N LYS A 8 0.95 11.36 16.08
CA LYS A 8 1.05 12.81 15.86
C LYS A 8 1.85 13.52 16.95
N GLN A 9 1.94 12.93 18.14
CA GLN A 9 2.55 13.57 19.31
C GLN A 9 3.95 13.05 19.62
N LYS A 10 4.21 11.77 19.34
CA LYS A 10 5.47 11.10 19.62
C LYS A 10 5.88 10.16 18.50
N VAL A 11 7.16 9.81 18.50
CA VAL A 11 7.67 8.68 17.72
C VAL A 11 7.27 7.39 18.42
N LEU A 12 6.69 6.47 17.66
CA LEU A 12 6.29 5.14 18.14
C LEU A 12 7.30 4.08 17.69
N ILE A 13 7.41 3.01 18.47
CA ILE A 13 8.30 1.89 18.20
C ILE A 13 7.51 0.65 17.75
N PHE A 14 7.76 0.18 16.53
CA PHE A 14 7.35 -1.13 16.04
C PHE A 14 8.25 -2.23 16.62
N ASP A 15 7.77 -3.47 16.54
CA ASP A 15 8.53 -4.67 16.82
C ASP A 15 9.51 -5.06 15.68
N GLY A 16 10.13 -6.24 15.83
CA GLY A 16 11.07 -6.84 14.90
C GLY A 16 10.48 -8.00 14.08
N SER A 17 11.31 -8.98 13.72
CA SER A 17 10.94 -10.11 12.87
C SER A 17 10.23 -11.25 13.61
N MET A 18 8.92 -11.39 13.38
CA MET A 18 8.16 -12.59 13.78
C MET A 18 8.76 -13.88 13.21
N GLY A 19 9.03 -13.91 11.89
CA GLY A 19 9.57 -15.10 11.22
C GLY A 19 10.92 -15.56 11.80
N ARG A 20 11.81 -14.61 12.13
CA ARG A 20 13.08 -14.93 12.81
C ARG A 20 12.85 -15.59 14.16
N MET A 21 11.98 -15.00 14.98
CA MET A 21 11.69 -15.50 16.32
C MET A 21 11.02 -16.88 16.28
N LEU A 22 10.13 -17.14 15.31
CA LEU A 22 9.54 -18.47 15.13
C LEU A 22 10.61 -19.53 14.81
N HIS A 23 11.55 -19.24 13.91
CA HIS A 23 12.65 -20.15 13.60
C HIS A 23 13.59 -20.40 14.79
N GLU A 24 13.91 -19.36 15.58
CA GLU A 24 14.70 -19.54 16.80
C GLU A 24 13.98 -20.37 17.87
N ASN A 25 12.65 -20.36 17.87
CA ASN A 25 11.82 -21.19 18.73
C ASN A 25 11.45 -22.55 18.10
N GLY A 26 12.13 -22.95 17.02
CA GLY A 26 12.07 -24.32 16.48
C GLY A 26 11.14 -24.53 15.30
N LEU A 27 10.66 -23.47 14.63
CA LEU A 27 9.89 -23.61 13.40
C LEU A 27 10.75 -24.28 12.31
N GLY A 28 10.36 -25.50 11.95
CA GLY A 28 11.03 -26.30 10.91
C GLY A 28 10.73 -25.82 9.49
N ALA A 29 11.57 -26.24 8.54
CA ALA A 29 11.35 -25.95 7.13
C ALA A 29 10.06 -26.63 6.62
N GLY A 30 9.32 -25.92 5.75
CA GLY A 30 8.11 -26.44 5.12
C GLY A 30 6.85 -26.41 6.01
N ILE A 31 6.96 -25.95 7.26
CA ILE A 31 5.80 -25.75 8.14
C ILE A 31 5.25 -24.34 7.91
N CYS A 32 3.92 -24.20 7.86
CA CYS A 32 3.26 -22.90 7.78
C CYS A 32 3.49 -22.13 9.10
N PRO A 33 4.18 -20.97 9.08
CA PRO A 33 4.41 -20.18 10.29
C PRO A 33 3.11 -19.78 10.99
N GLU A 34 2.06 -19.47 10.23
CA GLU A 34 0.79 -18.98 10.75
C GLU A 34 -0.07 -20.10 11.36
N GLU A 35 0.17 -21.38 11.03
CA GLU A 35 -0.48 -22.51 11.70
C GLU A 35 -0.16 -22.52 13.21
N TRP A 36 1.02 -22.03 13.60
CA TRP A 36 1.45 -21.97 15.00
C TRP A 36 0.57 -21.09 15.87
N ASN A 37 -0.22 -20.18 15.29
CA ASN A 37 -1.24 -19.44 16.03
C ASN A 37 -2.25 -20.37 16.70
N LEU A 38 -2.48 -21.55 16.12
CA LEU A 38 -3.37 -22.58 16.65
C LEU A 38 -2.58 -23.69 17.37
N SER A 39 -1.55 -24.23 16.72
CA SER A 39 -0.86 -25.44 17.19
C SER A 39 0.21 -25.16 18.25
N GLN A 40 0.76 -23.94 18.29
CA GLN A 40 1.85 -23.52 19.19
C GLN A 40 1.58 -22.13 19.81
N ALA A 41 0.32 -21.87 20.15
CA ALA A 41 -0.17 -20.56 20.57
C ALA A 41 0.64 -19.91 21.72
N GLU A 42 1.12 -20.71 22.68
CA GLU A 42 1.91 -20.18 23.80
C GLU A 42 3.27 -19.67 23.32
N ILE A 43 3.94 -20.34 22.38
CA ILE A 43 5.21 -19.88 21.81
C ILE A 43 5.01 -18.53 21.11
N VAL A 44 3.99 -18.44 20.25
CA VAL A 44 3.64 -17.19 19.55
C VAL A 44 3.36 -16.06 20.55
N LYS A 45 2.61 -16.35 21.61
CA LYS A 45 2.31 -15.38 22.68
C LYS A 45 3.57 -14.91 23.42
N GLN A 46 4.54 -15.79 23.64
CA GLN A 46 5.82 -15.42 24.26
C GLN A 46 6.66 -14.52 23.34
N ILE A 47 6.64 -14.74 22.02
CA ILE A 47 7.29 -13.85 21.06
C ILE A 47 6.70 -12.44 21.12
N TYR A 48 5.36 -12.32 21.13
CA TYR A 48 4.69 -11.02 21.31
C TYR A 48 5.10 -10.32 22.60
N LYS A 49 5.14 -11.05 23.73
CA LYS A 49 5.59 -10.51 25.02
C LYS A 49 7.05 -10.05 24.95
N GLY A 50 7.91 -10.81 24.29
CA GLY A 50 9.33 -10.44 24.12
C GLY A 50 9.51 -9.08 23.47
N TYR A 51 8.77 -8.79 22.38
CA TYR A 51 8.83 -7.47 21.74
C TYR A 51 8.18 -6.36 22.56
N ARG A 52 7.03 -6.63 23.20
CA ARG A 52 6.42 -5.68 24.14
C ARG A 52 7.38 -5.32 25.28
N ASP A 53 8.02 -6.32 25.88
CA ASP A 53 8.92 -6.15 27.02
C ASP A 53 10.24 -5.46 26.61
N ALA A 54 10.64 -5.57 25.33
CA ALA A 54 11.71 -4.79 24.73
C ALA A 54 11.35 -3.32 24.47
N GLY A 55 10.08 -2.94 24.64
CA GLY A 55 9.61 -1.55 24.56
C GLY A 55 8.88 -1.18 23.27
N SER A 56 8.39 -2.15 22.49
CA SER A 56 7.53 -1.85 21.34
C SER A 56 6.21 -1.19 21.78
N ASP A 57 5.87 -0.04 21.20
CA ASP A 57 4.55 0.57 21.26
C ASP A 57 3.55 -0.16 20.34
N VAL A 58 4.02 -0.81 19.28
CA VAL A 58 3.19 -1.57 18.32
C VAL A 58 3.83 -2.94 18.06
N ILE A 59 3.07 -4.01 18.29
CA ILE A 59 3.47 -5.38 17.94
C ILE A 59 2.63 -5.89 16.76
N GLN A 60 3.22 -6.73 15.92
CA GLN A 60 2.61 -7.27 14.72
C GLN A 60 2.15 -8.70 14.92
N THR A 61 0.96 -9.04 14.42
CA THR A 61 0.44 -10.40 14.43
C THR A 61 1.25 -11.32 13.52
N ASN A 62 1.32 -12.60 13.85
CA ASN A 62 1.83 -13.65 12.98
C ASN A 62 0.79 -14.01 11.92
N THR A 63 0.55 -13.10 10.96
CA THR A 63 -0.47 -13.27 9.90
C THR A 63 0.02 -12.86 8.52
N PHE A 64 1.32 -12.59 8.34
CA PHE A 64 1.87 -12.02 7.11
C PHE A 64 1.39 -12.74 5.83
N GLN A 65 1.40 -14.09 5.80
CA GLN A 65 0.92 -14.89 4.67
C GLN A 65 -0.36 -15.69 4.98
N ALA A 66 -1.12 -15.33 6.01
CA ALA A 66 -2.37 -16.02 6.38
C ALA A 66 -3.57 -15.71 5.46
N ASN A 67 -3.35 -15.63 4.14
CA ASN A 67 -4.39 -15.43 3.14
C ASN A 67 -4.79 -16.75 2.46
N GLY A 68 -5.95 -16.77 1.81
CA GLY A 68 -6.54 -18.00 1.26
C GLY A 68 -5.71 -18.66 0.15
N LEU A 69 -4.94 -17.87 -0.60
CA LEU A 69 -4.07 -18.39 -1.65
C LEU A 69 -2.85 -19.09 -1.06
N LYS A 70 -2.21 -18.48 -0.06
CA LYS A 70 -1.03 -19.03 0.61
C LYS A 70 -1.36 -20.21 1.52
N LEU A 71 -2.43 -20.11 2.32
CA LEU A 71 -2.87 -21.20 3.18
C LEU A 71 -3.31 -22.44 2.39
N ALA A 72 -3.79 -22.28 1.15
CA ALA A 72 -4.11 -23.42 0.28
C ALA A 72 -2.87 -24.25 -0.10
N GLU A 73 -1.69 -23.64 -0.21
CA GLU A 73 -0.42 -24.34 -0.46
C GLU A 73 -0.07 -25.32 0.67
N TYR A 74 -0.61 -25.09 1.87
CA TYR A 74 -0.44 -25.92 3.06
C TYR A 74 -1.67 -26.78 3.41
N GLY A 75 -2.74 -26.75 2.59
CA GLY A 75 -4.00 -27.44 2.90
C GLY A 75 -4.77 -26.82 4.07
N LEU A 76 -4.51 -25.55 4.40
CA LEU A 76 -5.08 -24.82 5.54
C LEU A 76 -6.08 -23.73 5.15
N LYS A 77 -6.53 -23.68 3.89
CA LYS A 77 -7.45 -22.65 3.39
C LYS A 77 -8.72 -22.54 4.24
N ASP A 78 -9.32 -23.66 4.62
CA ASP A 78 -10.54 -23.71 5.43
C ASP A 78 -10.33 -23.25 6.89
N ARG A 79 -9.07 -23.01 7.29
CA ARG A 79 -8.68 -22.51 8.61
C ARG A 79 -8.28 -21.03 8.59
N LEU A 80 -8.46 -20.33 7.47
CA LEU A 80 -8.07 -18.92 7.32
C LEU A 80 -8.61 -18.04 8.43
N TYR A 81 -9.91 -18.12 8.70
CA TYR A 81 -10.53 -17.30 9.73
C TYR A 81 -9.93 -17.58 11.11
N ASP A 82 -9.90 -18.86 11.52
CA ASP A 82 -9.37 -19.28 12.82
C ASP A 82 -7.92 -18.85 13.03
N ILE A 83 -7.06 -19.03 12.01
CA ILE A 83 -5.64 -18.71 12.07
C ILE A 83 -5.44 -17.20 12.32
N ASN A 84 -6.12 -16.36 11.54
CA ASN A 84 -6.00 -14.91 11.64
C ASN A 84 -6.63 -14.36 12.93
N PHE A 85 -7.85 -14.80 13.24
CA PHE A 85 -8.57 -14.42 14.45
C PHE A 85 -7.75 -14.75 15.69
N GLN A 86 -7.21 -15.98 15.77
CA GLN A 86 -6.45 -16.41 16.93
C GLN A 86 -5.13 -15.65 17.06
N SER A 87 -4.45 -15.34 15.94
CA SER A 87 -3.21 -14.55 15.97
C SER A 87 -3.43 -13.17 16.57
N ALA A 88 -4.47 -12.46 16.11
CA ALA A 88 -4.85 -11.15 16.64
C ALA A 88 -5.23 -11.24 18.12
N ARG A 89 -6.03 -12.24 18.51
CA ARG A 89 -6.41 -12.45 19.91
C ARG A 89 -5.19 -12.67 20.82
N LEU A 90 -4.26 -13.55 20.42
CA LEU A 90 -3.03 -13.81 21.18
C LEU A 90 -2.17 -12.56 21.33
N ALA A 91 -2.04 -11.76 20.26
CA ALA A 91 -1.34 -10.49 20.30
C ALA A 91 -2.03 -9.51 21.24
N ARG A 92 -3.37 -9.44 21.25
CA ARG A 92 -4.12 -8.58 22.19
C ARG A 92 -3.94 -9.01 23.64
N GLU A 93 -3.97 -10.30 23.92
CA GLU A 93 -3.69 -10.84 25.26
C GLU A 93 -2.25 -10.54 25.72
N ALA A 94 -1.27 -10.61 24.81
CA ALA A 94 0.12 -10.26 25.12
C ALA A 94 0.30 -8.75 25.29
N ALA A 95 -0.33 -7.93 24.46
CA ALA A 95 -0.23 -6.48 24.49
C ALA A 95 -0.85 -5.86 25.75
N GLY A 96 -2.00 -6.39 26.18
CA GLY A 96 -2.81 -5.77 27.22
C GLY A 96 -3.14 -4.31 26.85
N ASN A 97 -2.84 -3.40 27.78
CA ASN A 97 -2.97 -1.94 27.61
C ASN A 97 -1.63 -1.24 27.37
N GLN A 98 -0.54 -1.99 27.13
CA GLN A 98 0.82 -1.43 27.05
C GLN A 98 1.23 -1.10 25.62
N CYS A 99 0.70 -1.82 24.62
CA CYS A 99 1.01 -1.60 23.21
C CYS A 99 -0.21 -1.80 22.31
N TYR A 100 -0.10 -1.32 21.07
CA TYR A 100 -1.06 -1.55 20.01
C TYR A 100 -0.75 -2.85 19.27
N VAL A 101 -1.78 -3.47 18.68
CA VAL A 101 -1.64 -4.66 17.85
C VAL A 101 -1.94 -4.29 16.41
N ALA A 102 -0.95 -4.46 15.54
CA ALA A 102 -1.08 -4.31 14.10
C ALA A 102 -1.24 -5.67 13.43
N ALA A 103 -2.29 -5.83 12.65
CA ALA A 103 -2.46 -7.00 11.80
C ALA A 103 -1.45 -6.94 10.66
N SER A 104 -0.45 -7.84 10.66
CA SER A 104 0.51 -7.97 9.57
C SER A 104 -0.14 -8.67 8.38
N ILE A 105 -0.26 -7.98 7.25
CA ILE A 105 -0.81 -8.53 6.01
C ILE A 105 0.18 -8.27 4.88
N GLY A 106 0.71 -9.34 4.28
CA GLY A 106 1.65 -9.29 3.17
C GLY A 106 0.98 -9.36 1.79
N PRO A 107 1.76 -9.23 0.70
CA PRO A 107 1.28 -9.44 -0.65
C PRO A 107 0.86 -10.90 -0.89
N LEU A 108 -0.01 -11.13 -1.87
CA LEU A 108 -0.57 -12.45 -2.19
C LEU A 108 0.44 -13.34 -2.94
N GLY A 109 1.54 -12.77 -3.42
CA GLY A 109 2.62 -13.50 -4.10
C GLY A 109 2.26 -13.94 -5.52
N LYS A 110 1.26 -13.30 -6.15
CA LYS A 110 0.89 -13.51 -7.55
C LYS A 110 0.82 -12.16 -8.27
N LEU A 111 1.28 -12.13 -9.52
CA LEU A 111 1.16 -10.94 -10.36
C LEU A 111 -0.28 -10.68 -10.75
N LEU A 112 -0.68 -9.41 -10.69
CA LEU A 112 -1.96 -8.92 -11.20
C LEU A 112 -2.03 -9.01 -12.72
N GLU A 113 -3.25 -9.14 -13.24
CA GLU A 113 -3.51 -8.95 -14.67
C GLU A 113 -3.03 -7.57 -15.17
N PRO A 114 -2.55 -7.47 -16.43
CA PRO A 114 -2.43 -8.55 -17.43
C PRO A 114 -1.13 -9.37 -17.31
N PHE A 115 -0.22 -9.04 -16.39
CA PHE A 115 1.09 -9.70 -16.27
C PHE A 115 1.05 -11.04 -15.52
N GLY A 116 -0.06 -11.32 -14.83
CA GLY A 116 -0.33 -12.61 -14.19
C GLY A 116 -1.81 -12.95 -14.20
N GLN A 117 -2.18 -13.90 -13.35
CA GLN A 117 -3.53 -14.48 -13.30
C GLN A 117 -4.40 -13.92 -12.17
N LEU A 118 -3.85 -13.04 -11.32
CA LEU A 118 -4.59 -12.49 -10.20
C LEU A 118 -5.48 -11.34 -10.69
N THR A 119 -6.79 -11.56 -10.68
CA THR A 119 -7.76 -10.50 -10.99
C THR A 119 -7.89 -9.53 -9.83
N PHE A 120 -8.35 -8.30 -10.11
CA PHE A 120 -8.70 -7.33 -9.07
C PHE A 120 -9.64 -7.94 -8.02
N GLU A 121 -10.72 -8.58 -8.48
CA GLU A 121 -11.76 -9.10 -7.60
C GLU A 121 -11.25 -10.24 -6.72
N SER A 122 -10.44 -11.15 -7.30
CA SER A 122 -9.84 -12.24 -6.54
C SER A 122 -8.88 -11.72 -5.46
N ALA A 123 -8.05 -10.72 -5.79
CA ALA A 123 -7.18 -10.06 -4.81
C ALA A 123 -8.00 -9.37 -3.71
N TYR A 124 -9.01 -8.59 -4.08
CA TYR A 124 -9.88 -7.88 -3.15
C TYR A 124 -10.56 -8.84 -2.16
N GLN A 125 -11.19 -9.91 -2.65
CA GLN A 125 -11.86 -10.88 -1.78
C GLN A 125 -10.86 -11.60 -0.87
N THR A 126 -9.68 -11.95 -1.39
CA THR A 126 -8.63 -12.61 -0.60
C THR A 126 -8.14 -11.71 0.55
N PHE A 127 -7.93 -10.41 0.31
CA PHE A 127 -7.59 -9.47 1.37
C PHE A 127 -8.74 -9.26 2.35
N LYS A 128 -9.97 -9.09 1.86
CA LYS A 128 -11.16 -8.90 2.68
C LYS A 128 -11.34 -10.02 3.71
N GLU A 129 -11.24 -11.28 3.28
CA GLU A 129 -11.38 -12.45 4.18
C GLU A 129 -10.40 -12.37 5.36
N GLN A 130 -9.14 -12.01 5.06
CA GLN A 130 -8.09 -11.89 6.07
C GLN A 130 -8.34 -10.70 7.01
N ILE A 131 -8.67 -9.53 6.45
CA ILE A 131 -8.93 -8.28 7.18
C ILE A 131 -10.08 -8.44 8.17
N VAL A 132 -11.18 -9.06 7.75
CA VAL A 132 -12.33 -9.30 8.63
C VAL A 132 -11.92 -10.18 9.82
N ALA A 133 -11.18 -11.27 9.56
CA ALA A 133 -10.77 -12.19 10.63
C ALA A 133 -9.84 -11.55 11.67
N VAL A 134 -8.85 -10.76 11.24
CA VAL A 134 -7.94 -10.06 12.18
C VAL A 134 -8.64 -8.92 12.93
N ALA A 135 -9.58 -8.23 12.29
CA ALA A 135 -10.39 -7.19 12.93
C ALA A 135 -11.30 -7.79 14.01
N ASP A 136 -12.00 -8.89 13.71
CA ASP A 136 -12.82 -9.64 14.68
C ASP A 136 -11.98 -10.18 15.84
N GLY A 137 -10.73 -10.57 15.57
CA GLY A 137 -9.76 -11.00 16.59
C GLY A 137 -9.24 -9.85 17.47
N GLY A 138 -9.64 -8.60 17.19
CA GLY A 138 -9.39 -7.44 18.03
C GLY A 138 -8.16 -6.63 17.68
N ALA A 139 -7.61 -6.76 16.47
CA ALA A 139 -6.51 -5.90 16.01
C ALA A 139 -6.88 -4.41 16.10
N HIS A 140 -5.88 -3.56 16.36
CA HIS A 140 -6.08 -2.11 16.41
C HIS A 140 -5.80 -1.41 15.10
N ILE A 141 -4.93 -1.99 14.28
CA ILE A 141 -4.36 -1.38 13.07
C ILE A 141 -4.30 -2.48 12.01
N ILE A 142 -4.63 -2.15 10.76
CA ILE A 142 -4.27 -2.98 9.61
C ILE A 142 -2.91 -2.50 9.09
N SER A 143 -1.92 -3.39 9.05
CA SER A 143 -0.58 -3.06 8.59
C SER A 143 -0.24 -3.90 7.38
N PHE A 144 -0.43 -3.32 6.19
CA PHE A 144 0.07 -3.89 4.96
C PHE A 144 1.57 -3.71 4.88
N GLU A 145 2.31 -4.79 4.67
CA GLU A 145 3.78 -4.76 4.64
C GLU A 145 4.38 -5.55 3.48
N THR A 146 5.55 -5.11 3.04
CA THR A 146 6.35 -5.77 2.00
C THR A 146 5.66 -5.85 0.63
N PHE A 147 4.75 -4.94 0.31
CA PHE A 147 4.17 -4.89 -1.03
C PHE A 147 5.18 -4.37 -2.05
N THR A 148 5.32 -5.08 -3.18
CA THR A 148 6.24 -4.73 -4.27
C THR A 148 5.52 -4.21 -5.52
N ASP A 149 4.19 -4.13 -5.48
CA ASP A 149 3.35 -3.50 -6.48
C ASP A 149 2.34 -2.59 -5.77
N VAL A 150 2.38 -1.29 -6.09
CA VAL A 150 1.42 -0.32 -5.54
C VAL A 150 -0.02 -0.66 -5.96
N SER A 151 -0.20 -1.27 -7.13
CA SER A 151 -1.52 -1.65 -7.64
C SER A 151 -2.18 -2.69 -6.75
N GLU A 152 -1.42 -3.71 -6.31
CA GLU A 152 -1.89 -4.72 -5.36
C GLU A 152 -2.20 -4.10 -3.99
N LEU A 153 -1.33 -3.20 -3.51
CA LEU A 153 -1.53 -2.51 -2.24
C LEU A 153 -2.76 -1.60 -2.25
N ARG A 154 -3.08 -0.95 -3.39
CA ARG A 154 -4.32 -0.19 -3.56
C ARG A 154 -5.56 -1.08 -3.39
N ILE A 155 -5.52 -2.31 -3.93
CA ILE A 155 -6.62 -3.28 -3.77
C ILE A 155 -6.78 -3.66 -2.30
N ALA A 156 -5.66 -3.95 -1.62
CA ALA A 156 -5.65 -4.28 -0.21
C ALA A 156 -6.19 -3.13 0.65
N LEU A 157 -5.77 -1.88 0.37
CA LEU A 157 -6.26 -0.68 1.04
C LEU A 157 -7.77 -0.49 0.82
N LEU A 158 -8.26 -0.63 -0.41
CA LEU A 158 -9.71 -0.59 -0.68
C LEU A 158 -10.46 -1.66 0.12
N ALA A 159 -9.95 -2.90 0.17
CA ALA A 159 -10.54 -3.96 0.97
C ALA A 159 -10.58 -3.59 2.47
N ALA A 160 -9.53 -2.95 3.01
CA ALA A 160 -9.52 -2.49 4.40
C ALA A 160 -10.55 -1.39 4.66
N LYS A 161 -10.54 -0.31 3.86
CA LYS A 161 -11.43 0.85 4.06
C LYS A 161 -12.91 0.50 3.87
N GLU A 162 -13.22 -0.50 3.04
CA GLU A 162 -14.61 -0.92 2.79
C GLU A 162 -15.14 -1.97 3.80
N ASN A 163 -14.27 -2.63 4.56
CA ASN A 163 -14.67 -3.76 5.43
C ASN A 163 -14.26 -3.61 6.90
N CYS A 164 -13.52 -2.57 7.28
CA CYS A 164 -13.27 -2.23 8.69
C CYS A 164 -13.00 -0.73 8.87
N ASN A 165 -13.05 -0.26 10.12
CA ASN A 165 -12.78 1.15 10.48
C ASN A 165 -11.43 1.33 11.19
N LEU A 166 -10.55 0.33 11.13
CA LEU A 166 -9.25 0.39 11.76
C LEU A 166 -8.31 1.32 10.98
N PRO A 167 -7.40 2.05 11.66
CA PRO A 167 -6.28 2.73 11.02
C PRO A 167 -5.50 1.78 10.10
N VAL A 168 -5.06 2.29 8.95
CA VAL A 168 -4.34 1.51 7.94
C VAL A 168 -2.94 2.07 7.72
N ILE A 169 -1.93 1.21 7.88
CA ILE A 169 -0.54 1.46 7.49
C ILE A 169 -0.29 0.76 6.15
N CYS A 170 0.22 1.49 5.17
CA CYS A 170 0.54 0.96 3.84
C CYS A 170 2.05 1.02 3.61
N SER A 171 2.73 -0.12 3.75
CA SER A 171 4.18 -0.21 3.60
C SER A 171 4.63 -0.90 2.31
N VAL A 172 5.54 -0.25 1.59
CA VAL A 172 6.05 -0.65 0.27
C VAL A 172 7.53 -1.06 0.36
N SER A 173 7.88 -2.15 -0.32
CA SER A 173 9.25 -2.66 -0.46
C SER A 173 9.81 -2.27 -1.84
N TYR A 174 11.06 -1.79 -1.85
CA TYR A 174 11.71 -1.28 -3.06
C TYR A 174 12.90 -2.16 -3.49
N GLU A 175 13.18 -2.20 -4.78
CA GLU A 175 14.37 -2.82 -5.38
C GLU A 175 15.59 -1.90 -5.28
N GLN A 176 16.79 -2.40 -5.59
CA GLN A 176 18.05 -1.63 -5.47
C GLN A 176 18.05 -0.32 -6.27
N ASN A 177 17.27 -0.23 -7.35
CA ASN A 177 17.11 0.97 -8.17
C ASN A 177 16.20 2.04 -7.53
N GLY A 178 15.65 1.79 -6.33
CA GLY A 178 14.80 2.71 -5.59
C GLY A 178 13.34 2.69 -6.02
N ARG A 179 12.91 1.69 -6.80
CA ARG A 179 11.55 1.55 -7.34
C ARG A 179 10.91 0.25 -6.89
N THR A 180 9.59 0.20 -6.93
CA THR A 180 8.85 -1.06 -6.75
C THR A 180 9.17 -2.05 -7.86
N LEU A 181 8.75 -3.32 -7.74
CA LEU A 181 8.92 -4.33 -8.79
C LEU A 181 8.30 -3.88 -10.12
N MET A 182 7.17 -3.16 -10.04
CA MET A 182 6.47 -2.59 -11.20
C MET A 182 6.97 -1.17 -11.59
N GLY A 183 8.04 -0.67 -10.96
CA GLY A 183 8.75 0.54 -11.38
C GLY A 183 8.28 1.86 -10.76
N THR A 184 7.36 1.83 -9.79
CA THR A 184 6.82 3.02 -9.12
C THR A 184 7.83 3.62 -8.14
N GLU A 185 7.93 4.95 -8.13
CA GLU A 185 8.80 5.70 -7.21
C GLU A 185 8.17 5.86 -5.82
N PRO A 186 8.98 6.04 -4.76
CA PRO A 186 8.46 6.13 -3.40
C PRO A 186 7.48 7.29 -3.18
N ASP A 187 7.76 8.46 -3.71
CA ASP A 187 6.88 9.63 -3.58
C ASP A 187 5.54 9.44 -4.32
N ILE A 188 5.54 8.79 -5.49
CA ILE A 188 4.31 8.42 -6.21
C ILE A 188 3.49 7.41 -5.40
N CYS A 189 4.12 6.37 -4.85
CA CYS A 189 3.45 5.43 -3.94
C CYS A 189 2.79 6.17 -2.77
N ALA A 190 3.54 7.07 -2.14
CA ALA A 190 3.08 7.87 -1.00
C ALA A 190 1.84 8.71 -1.35
N ILE A 191 1.88 9.45 -2.47
CA ILE A 191 0.76 10.29 -2.94
C ILE A 191 -0.48 9.42 -3.18
N ILE A 192 -0.34 8.30 -3.90
CA ILE A 192 -1.45 7.40 -4.22
C ILE A 192 -2.11 6.88 -2.93
N LEU A 193 -1.32 6.27 -2.05
CA LEU A 193 -1.82 5.55 -0.88
C LEU A 193 -2.41 6.50 0.16
N TYR A 194 -1.74 7.64 0.41
CA TYR A 194 -2.25 8.66 1.32
C TYR A 194 -3.59 9.23 0.84
N SER A 195 -3.69 9.53 -0.46
CA SER A 195 -4.91 10.10 -1.04
C SER A 195 -6.10 9.13 -0.98
N MET A 196 -5.84 7.82 -0.99
CA MET A 196 -6.84 6.77 -0.79
C MET A 196 -7.22 6.52 0.69
N GLY A 197 -6.68 7.32 1.61
CA GLY A 197 -7.02 7.26 3.03
C GLY A 197 -6.21 6.27 3.86
N ALA A 198 -4.98 5.93 3.43
CA ALA A 198 -3.99 5.34 4.31
C ALA A 198 -3.63 6.35 5.42
N ASP A 199 -3.66 5.90 6.68
CA ASP A 199 -3.37 6.76 7.83
C ASP A 199 -1.87 6.97 8.05
N LEU A 200 -1.06 6.02 7.57
CA LEU A 200 0.39 6.12 7.55
C LEU A 200 0.95 5.37 6.33
N ILE A 201 1.86 6.01 5.61
CA ILE A 201 2.66 5.35 4.58
C ILE A 201 3.91 4.72 5.21
N GLY A 202 4.50 3.72 4.57
CA GLY A 202 5.61 3.00 5.16
C GLY A 202 6.58 2.42 4.15
N THR A 203 7.74 2.03 4.64
CA THR A 203 8.63 1.14 3.93
C THR A 203 9.27 0.13 4.88
N ASN A 204 9.40 -1.10 4.44
CA ASN A 204 10.00 -2.16 5.22
C ASN A 204 10.70 -3.16 4.29
N CYS A 205 11.52 -4.03 4.89
CA CYS A 205 12.24 -5.07 4.19
C CYS A 205 13.24 -4.52 3.14
N SER A 206 13.53 -5.35 2.13
CA SER A 206 14.55 -5.18 1.08
C SER A 206 16.00 -5.09 1.58
N PHE A 207 16.34 -4.06 2.35
CA PHE A 207 17.72 -3.70 2.64
C PHE A 207 17.95 -3.25 4.09
N GLY A 208 19.22 -3.12 4.47
CA GLY A 208 19.63 -2.54 5.74
C GLY A 208 19.45 -1.01 5.81
N PRO A 209 19.74 -0.41 6.99
CA PRO A 209 19.50 1.01 7.24
C PRO A 209 20.14 1.98 6.23
N ASP A 210 21.34 1.69 5.72
CA ASP A 210 22.05 2.56 4.76
C ASP A 210 21.26 2.80 3.48
N TYR A 211 20.68 1.73 2.94
CA TYR A 211 19.89 1.81 1.72
C TYR A 211 18.54 2.49 2.00
N MET A 212 17.90 2.11 3.10
CA MET A 212 16.59 2.61 3.52
C MET A 212 16.60 4.14 3.72
N LEU A 213 17.76 4.74 4.01
CA LEU A 213 17.91 6.20 4.06
C LEU A 213 17.59 6.89 2.73
N LYS A 214 17.86 6.25 1.59
CA LYS A 214 17.51 6.79 0.28
C LYS A 214 15.99 6.88 0.12
N ILE A 215 15.28 5.83 0.53
CA ILE A 215 13.82 5.79 0.49
C ILE A 215 13.22 6.80 1.48
N ALA A 216 13.78 6.90 2.68
CA ALA A 216 13.35 7.88 3.69
C ALA A 216 13.45 9.32 3.17
N ARG A 217 14.49 9.65 2.41
CA ARG A 217 14.64 10.97 1.77
C ARG A 217 13.55 11.26 0.75
N GLU A 218 13.18 10.28 -0.07
CA GLU A 218 12.10 10.43 -1.05
C GLU A 218 10.74 10.63 -0.36
N TYR A 219 10.43 9.82 0.67
CA TYR A 219 9.23 10.04 1.48
C TYR A 219 9.24 11.40 2.18
N GLY A 220 10.39 11.86 2.69
CA GLY A 220 10.50 13.17 3.33
C GLY A 220 10.16 14.35 2.41
N LYS A 221 10.26 14.20 1.08
CA LYS A 221 9.82 15.24 0.12
C LYS A 221 8.30 15.44 0.11
N THR A 222 7.54 14.43 0.50
CA THR A 222 6.06 14.49 0.49
C THR A 222 5.47 15.21 1.70
N GLY A 223 6.28 15.52 2.73
CA GLY A 223 5.79 16.10 3.98
C GLY A 223 4.92 15.16 4.82
N LEU A 224 4.75 13.90 4.41
CA LEU A 224 3.98 12.89 5.12
C LEU A 224 4.82 12.20 6.22
N PRO A 225 4.23 11.90 7.39
CA PRO A 225 4.86 10.99 8.35
C PRO A 225 4.86 9.58 7.77
N PHE A 226 5.90 8.80 8.09
CA PHE A 226 5.99 7.42 7.60
C PHE A 226 6.53 6.44 8.63
N SER A 227 6.25 5.16 8.43
CA SER A 227 6.92 4.07 9.15
C SER A 227 8.14 3.55 8.39
N ILE A 228 9.16 3.10 9.11
CA ILE A 228 10.36 2.50 8.53
C ILE A 228 10.83 1.29 9.34
N LYS A 229 10.98 0.13 8.67
CA LYS A 229 11.45 -1.13 9.27
C LYS A 229 12.54 -1.78 8.40
N PRO A 230 13.81 -1.35 8.52
CA PRO A 230 14.92 -1.95 7.77
C PRO A 230 15.18 -3.41 8.19
N ASN A 231 15.84 -4.19 7.33
CA ASN A 231 16.42 -5.47 7.72
C ASN A 231 17.67 -5.26 8.58
N ALA A 232 18.11 -6.29 9.33
CA ALA A 232 19.39 -6.33 10.02
C ALA A 232 20.57 -6.51 9.04
N GLY A 233 20.65 -5.63 8.02
CA GLY A 233 21.58 -5.75 6.91
C GLY A 233 21.07 -6.68 5.80
N LEU A 234 21.95 -6.97 4.84
CA LEU A 234 21.68 -7.94 3.79
C LEU A 234 21.83 -9.37 4.33
N PRO A 235 20.92 -10.28 3.96
CA PRO A 235 21.07 -11.68 4.34
C PRO A 235 22.23 -12.33 3.59
N GLU A 236 23.03 -13.10 4.31
CA GLU A 236 24.03 -14.00 3.75
C GLU A 236 23.61 -15.46 3.99
N ILE A 237 23.96 -16.36 3.06
CA ILE A 237 23.78 -17.80 3.27
C ILE A 237 25.08 -18.38 3.80
N ILE A 238 25.08 -18.83 5.05
CA ILE A 238 26.20 -19.50 5.71
C ILE A 238 25.68 -20.86 6.16
N ASP A 239 26.32 -21.95 5.69
CA ASP A 239 25.92 -23.34 5.98
C ASP A 239 24.44 -23.65 5.71
N GLY A 240 23.89 -23.09 4.62
CA GLY A 240 22.49 -23.26 4.24
C GLY A 240 21.49 -22.50 5.12
N LYS A 241 21.97 -21.66 6.05
CA LYS A 241 21.15 -20.81 6.90
C LYS A 241 21.31 -19.35 6.52
N GLN A 242 20.21 -18.62 6.60
CA GLN A 242 20.21 -17.16 6.43
C GLN A 242 20.77 -16.50 7.69
N VAL A 243 21.84 -15.71 7.53
CA VAL A 243 22.53 -14.99 8.61
C VAL A 243 22.54 -13.51 8.29
N PHE A 244 22.23 -12.69 9.30
CA PHE A 244 22.27 -11.24 9.26
C PHE A 244 23.46 -10.78 10.11
N LYS A 245 24.36 -9.96 9.54
CA LYS A 245 25.60 -9.54 10.21
C LYS A 245 25.52 -8.19 10.92
N GLU A 246 24.49 -7.39 10.63
CA GLU A 246 24.33 -6.09 11.28
C GLU A 246 24.06 -6.27 12.76
N THR A 247 24.78 -5.56 13.64
CA THR A 247 24.55 -5.66 15.09
C THR A 247 23.46 -4.68 15.53
N PRO A 248 22.82 -4.87 16.71
CA PRO A 248 21.87 -3.89 17.25
C PRO A 248 22.44 -2.46 17.30
N GLU A 249 23.70 -2.29 17.72
CA GLU A 249 24.35 -0.98 17.82
C GLU A 249 24.65 -0.37 16.45
N GLY A 250 24.96 -1.21 15.45
CA GLY A 250 25.15 -0.79 14.07
C GLY A 250 23.84 -0.35 13.43
N PHE A 251 22.78 -1.13 13.64
CA PHE A 251 21.44 -0.92 13.09
C PHE A 251 20.88 0.46 13.43
N VAL A 252 21.09 0.93 14.67
CA VAL A 252 20.46 2.17 15.16
C VAL A 252 21.19 3.46 14.77
N LYS A 253 22.38 3.38 14.16
CA LYS A 253 23.20 4.56 13.80
C LYS A 253 22.49 5.55 12.88
N LEU A 254 21.59 5.06 12.02
CA LEU A 254 20.89 5.87 11.03
C LEU A 254 19.46 6.27 11.43
N LEU A 255 18.96 5.85 12.61
CA LEU A 255 17.63 6.26 13.05
C LEU A 255 17.47 7.77 13.19
N PRO A 256 18.46 8.55 13.70
CA PRO A 256 18.34 10.01 13.74
C PRO A 256 18.13 10.63 12.35
N GLU A 257 18.72 10.06 11.30
CA GLU A 257 18.52 10.54 9.93
C GLU A 257 17.11 10.20 9.42
N PHE A 258 16.56 9.03 9.76
CA PHE A 258 15.16 8.73 9.43
C PHE A 258 14.18 9.69 10.11
N LEU A 259 14.44 10.02 11.38
CA LEU A 259 13.61 10.96 12.15
C LEU A 259 13.60 12.36 11.53
N LYS A 260 14.78 12.86 11.10
CA LYS A 260 14.92 14.13 10.37
C LYS A 260 14.12 14.18 9.08
N HIS A 261 13.93 13.03 8.42
CA HIS A 261 13.16 12.95 7.17
C HIS A 261 11.67 12.70 7.36
N GLY A 262 11.19 12.44 8.59
CA GLY A 262 9.76 12.28 8.87
C GLY A 262 9.31 10.92 9.34
N ALA A 263 10.24 10.01 9.65
CA ALA A 263 9.88 8.73 10.27
C ALA A 263 9.19 8.98 11.63
N ARG A 264 8.03 8.36 11.85
CA ARG A 264 7.25 8.47 13.10
C ARG A 264 6.88 7.13 13.72
N LEU A 265 7.18 6.04 13.03
CA LEU A 265 7.00 4.70 13.54
C LEU A 265 8.18 3.82 13.07
N LEU A 266 9.10 3.50 13.96
CA LEU A 266 10.36 2.81 13.63
C LEU A 266 10.40 1.42 14.25
N GLY A 267 10.92 0.44 13.52
CA GLY A 267 11.16 -0.90 14.06
C GLY A 267 12.14 -1.66 13.19
N GLY A 268 12.05 -2.98 13.23
CA GLY A 268 12.88 -3.87 12.43
C GLY A 268 12.06 -4.82 11.56
N CYS A 269 12.66 -5.26 10.45
CA CYS A 269 12.13 -6.33 9.60
C CYS A 269 13.06 -7.56 9.71
N CYS A 270 13.44 -8.21 8.62
CA CYS A 270 14.14 -9.49 8.65
C CYS A 270 15.47 -9.42 9.43
N GLY A 271 15.68 -10.41 10.31
CA GLY A 271 16.89 -10.53 11.13
C GLY A 271 16.86 -9.76 12.46
N THR A 272 15.84 -8.92 12.71
CA THR A 272 15.75 -8.13 13.95
C THR A 272 15.02 -8.87 15.08
N THR A 273 15.66 -8.94 16.24
CA THR A 273 15.18 -9.59 17.47
C THR A 273 14.84 -8.53 18.54
N PRO A 274 14.29 -8.90 19.71
CA PRO A 274 14.02 -7.95 20.80
C PRO A 274 15.22 -7.08 21.20
N GLU A 275 16.46 -7.57 21.08
CA GLU A 275 17.69 -6.81 21.36
C GLU A 275 17.84 -5.58 20.45
N TYR A 276 17.42 -5.67 19.18
CA TYR A 276 17.42 -4.51 18.27
C TYR A 276 16.38 -3.48 18.72
N ILE A 277 15.22 -3.93 19.20
CA ILE A 277 14.15 -3.04 19.64
C ILE A 277 14.55 -2.28 20.89
N VAL A 278 15.26 -2.92 21.84
CA VAL A 278 15.84 -2.23 23.00
C VAL A 278 16.76 -1.08 22.57
N GLU A 279 17.63 -1.31 21.58
CA GLU A 279 18.51 -0.25 21.06
C GLU A 279 17.74 0.84 20.32
N VAL A 280 16.69 0.49 19.56
CA VAL A 280 15.80 1.47 18.90
C VAL A 280 15.14 2.37 19.94
N VAL A 281 14.57 1.79 21.01
CA VAL A 281 13.95 2.51 22.12
C VAL A 281 14.96 3.46 22.77
N ARG A 282 16.18 2.98 23.03
CA ARG A 282 17.26 3.80 23.61
C ARG A 282 17.58 5.01 22.74
N VAL A 283 17.85 4.81 21.45
CA VAL A 283 18.21 5.91 20.54
C VAL A 283 17.08 6.91 20.33
N VAL A 284 15.84 6.44 20.24
CA VAL A 284 14.68 7.35 20.15
C VAL A 284 14.52 8.16 21.44
N GLY A 285 14.72 7.55 22.62
CA GLY A 285 14.71 8.25 23.91
C GLY A 285 15.83 9.28 24.08
N ASP A 286 17.01 9.01 23.50
CA ASP A 286 18.18 9.88 23.52
C ASP A 286 18.09 11.04 22.50
N THR A 287 17.19 10.96 21.52
CA THR A 287 17.09 11.96 20.46
C THR A 287 16.51 13.28 21.02
N PRO A 288 17.10 14.45 20.72
CA PRO A 288 16.60 15.72 21.25
C PRO A 288 15.14 15.97 20.90
N ALA A 289 14.33 16.40 21.87
CA ALA A 289 12.89 16.60 21.68
C ALA A 289 12.55 17.50 20.47
N GLN A 290 13.41 18.47 20.14
CA GLN A 290 13.26 19.34 18.96
C GLN A 290 13.37 18.60 17.62
N ASP A 291 14.15 17.51 17.56
CA ASP A 291 14.34 16.65 16.38
C ASP A 291 13.23 15.57 16.30
N ILE A 292 12.55 15.33 17.42
CA ILE A 292 11.39 14.42 17.56
C ILE A 292 10.05 15.15 17.34
N LYS A 293 10.01 16.49 17.47
CA LYS A 293 8.77 17.28 17.43
C LYS A 293 7.90 16.89 16.23
N ALA A 294 6.59 16.91 16.45
CA ALA A 294 5.60 16.74 15.40
C ALA A 294 5.99 17.63 14.21
N ILE A 295 6.38 17.02 13.09
CA ILE A 295 6.50 17.78 11.85
C ILE A 295 5.10 18.29 11.57
N HIS A 296 4.96 19.59 11.30
CA HIS A 296 3.72 20.08 10.73
C HIS A 296 3.48 19.27 9.46
N MET A 297 2.50 18.37 9.51
CA MET A 297 2.08 17.62 8.35
C MET A 297 1.64 18.66 7.33
N ASN A 298 2.47 18.85 6.31
CA ASN A 298 2.15 19.65 5.15
C ASN A 298 2.25 18.70 3.95
N PRO A 299 1.24 17.82 3.77
CA PRO A 299 1.27 16.85 2.69
C PRO A 299 1.35 17.58 1.35
N ASP A 300 2.44 17.36 0.62
CA ASP A 300 2.57 17.82 -0.75
C ASP A 300 2.03 16.72 -1.67
N VAL A 301 0.71 16.72 -1.82
CA VAL A 301 -0.04 15.72 -2.59
C VAL A 301 -0.90 16.37 -3.67
N ASP A 302 -0.59 17.59 -4.12
CA ASP A 302 -1.38 18.29 -5.13
C ASP A 302 -1.03 17.83 -6.56
N TYR A 303 -1.24 16.53 -6.79
CA TYR A 303 -0.90 15.83 -8.03
C TYR A 303 -2.02 14.88 -8.48
N ILE A 304 -2.20 14.76 -9.79
CA ILE A 304 -2.74 13.52 -10.39
C ILE A 304 -1.57 12.61 -10.73
N THR A 305 -1.77 11.30 -10.62
CA THR A 305 -0.70 10.32 -10.88
C THR A 305 -1.21 9.13 -11.66
N SER A 306 -0.34 8.55 -12.48
CA SER A 306 -0.39 7.13 -12.81
C SER A 306 0.46 6.35 -11.80
N ALA A 307 0.73 5.07 -12.07
CA ALA A 307 1.71 4.29 -11.30
C ALA A 307 3.18 4.63 -11.67
N SER A 308 3.42 5.53 -12.62
CA SER A 308 4.77 5.82 -13.13
C SER A 308 5.10 7.32 -13.21
N TYR A 309 4.09 8.18 -13.33
CA TYR A 309 4.26 9.63 -13.46
C TYR A 309 3.29 10.37 -12.55
N LYS A 310 3.67 11.59 -12.19
CA LYS A 310 2.82 12.56 -11.50
C LYS A 310 2.80 13.87 -12.28
N THR A 311 1.69 14.58 -12.22
CA THR A 311 1.52 15.92 -12.80
C THR A 311 0.90 16.82 -11.75
N ALA A 312 1.52 17.97 -11.48
CA ALA A 312 1.03 18.88 -10.46
C ALA A 312 -0.26 19.56 -10.92
N PHE A 313 -1.15 19.91 -9.99
CA PHE A 313 -2.42 20.57 -10.35
C PHE A 313 -2.22 21.87 -11.11
N GLU A 314 -1.21 22.65 -10.76
CA GLU A 314 -0.88 23.91 -11.46
C GLU A 314 -0.44 23.68 -12.92
N GLU A 315 0.09 22.50 -13.25
CA GLU A 315 0.55 22.16 -14.59
C GLU A 315 -0.59 21.69 -15.50
N ILE A 316 -1.72 21.22 -14.94
CA ILE A 316 -2.83 20.60 -15.70
C ILE A 316 -3.33 21.52 -16.82
N SER A 317 -3.48 22.82 -16.54
CA SER A 317 -4.03 23.79 -17.50
C SER A 317 -3.13 24.08 -18.70
N THR A 318 -1.84 23.73 -18.61
CA THR A 318 -0.85 23.95 -19.68
C THR A 318 -0.30 22.64 -20.25
N ALA A 319 -0.68 21.51 -19.67
CA ALA A 319 -0.25 20.19 -20.09
C ALA A 319 -0.79 19.85 -21.49
N ARG A 320 0.07 19.26 -22.31
CA ARG A 320 -0.39 18.67 -23.58
C ARG A 320 -1.30 17.48 -23.29
N LEU A 321 -2.55 17.58 -23.74
CA LEU A 321 -3.61 16.61 -23.47
C LEU A 321 -3.75 15.61 -24.62
N GLY A 322 -3.55 14.32 -24.32
CA GLY A 322 -4.00 13.22 -25.16
C GLY A 322 -5.46 12.88 -24.91
N ARG A 323 -6.17 12.32 -25.88
CA ARG A 323 -7.60 11.99 -25.75
C ARG A 323 -7.88 10.58 -26.24
N ILE A 324 -8.55 9.79 -25.41
CA ILE A 324 -9.29 8.59 -25.82
C ILE A 324 -10.76 8.91 -25.53
N ASP A 325 -11.46 9.47 -26.51
CA ASP A 325 -12.79 10.05 -26.34
C ASP A 325 -13.76 9.54 -27.41
N ILE A 326 -14.66 8.64 -27.00
CA ILE A 326 -15.63 8.02 -27.91
C ILE A 326 -16.66 9.01 -28.46
N ASN A 327 -16.82 10.18 -27.83
CA ASN A 327 -17.74 11.21 -28.31
C ASN A 327 -17.06 12.12 -29.35
N ALA A 328 -15.73 12.13 -29.39
CA ALA A 328 -14.94 12.80 -30.42
C ALA A 328 -14.53 11.87 -31.58
N ASP A 329 -14.56 10.55 -31.36
CA ASP A 329 -14.16 9.53 -32.35
C ASP A 329 -15.27 8.50 -32.61
N SER A 330 -15.95 8.64 -33.75
CA SER A 330 -17.02 7.72 -34.16
C SER A 330 -16.53 6.31 -34.49
N ALA A 331 -15.28 6.14 -34.91
CA ALA A 331 -14.72 4.83 -35.25
C ALA A 331 -14.41 4.05 -33.97
N LEU A 332 -13.73 4.70 -33.00
CA LEU A 332 -13.51 4.14 -31.67
C LEU A 332 -14.83 3.78 -30.99
N ARG A 333 -15.85 4.66 -31.07
CA ARG A 333 -17.19 4.38 -30.54
C ARG A 333 -17.80 3.12 -31.14
N ALA A 334 -17.74 2.97 -32.46
CA ALA A 334 -18.30 1.81 -33.15
C ALA A 334 -17.57 0.50 -32.76
N ALA A 335 -16.25 0.54 -32.63
CA ALA A 335 -15.44 -0.60 -32.20
C ALA A 335 -15.75 -1.03 -30.76
N LEU A 336 -15.85 -0.06 -29.84
CA LEU A 336 -16.20 -0.38 -28.45
C LEU A 336 -17.63 -0.91 -28.30
N LEU A 337 -18.58 -0.45 -29.11
CA LEU A 337 -19.94 -1.00 -29.15
C LEU A 337 -19.99 -2.44 -29.66
N SER A 338 -19.05 -2.86 -30.50
CA SER A 338 -18.93 -4.26 -30.95
C SER A 338 -18.08 -5.12 -30.00
N GLY A 339 -17.57 -4.55 -28.90
CA GLY A 339 -16.75 -5.23 -27.90
C GLY A 339 -15.26 -5.32 -28.25
N ASP A 340 -14.81 -4.58 -29.27
CA ASP A 340 -13.41 -4.57 -29.69
C ASP A 340 -12.59 -3.59 -28.84
N LEU A 341 -11.93 -4.13 -27.81
CA LEU A 341 -10.98 -3.37 -26.99
C LEU A 341 -9.64 -3.12 -27.70
N GLY A 342 -9.35 -3.79 -28.81
CA GLY A 342 -8.12 -3.57 -29.58
C GLY A 342 -8.02 -2.14 -30.12
N ALA A 343 -9.16 -1.50 -30.41
CA ALA A 343 -9.21 -0.09 -30.79
C ALA A 343 -8.68 0.85 -29.69
N VAL A 344 -8.78 0.48 -28.41
CA VAL A 344 -8.17 1.24 -27.30
C VAL A 344 -6.66 1.07 -27.32
N THR A 345 -6.17 -0.14 -27.60
CA THR A 345 -4.74 -0.40 -27.78
C THR A 345 -4.18 0.46 -28.90
N ASP A 346 -4.84 0.50 -30.05
CA ASP A 346 -4.41 1.31 -31.20
C ASP A 346 -4.36 2.81 -30.84
N ALA A 347 -5.43 3.35 -30.24
CA ALA A 347 -5.46 4.74 -29.78
C ALA A 347 -4.36 5.04 -28.73
N ALA A 348 -4.08 4.10 -27.83
CA ALA A 348 -3.01 4.23 -26.85
C ALA A 348 -1.63 4.25 -27.52
N MET A 349 -1.41 3.43 -28.55
CA MET A 349 -0.15 3.40 -29.29
C MET A 349 0.09 4.69 -30.08
N GLU A 350 -0.95 5.26 -30.69
CA GLU A 350 -0.87 6.57 -31.34
C GLU A 350 -0.46 7.67 -30.36
N LEU A 351 -1.05 7.66 -29.15
CA LEU A 351 -0.72 8.61 -28.10
C LEU A 351 0.70 8.44 -27.53
N LEU A 352 1.36 7.29 -27.70
CA LEU A 352 2.76 7.12 -27.30
C LEU A 352 3.74 7.87 -28.21
N ASP A 353 3.37 8.09 -29.47
CA ASP A 353 4.14 8.90 -30.42
C ASP A 353 3.91 10.41 -30.19
N GLU A 354 2.93 10.76 -29.35
CA GLU A 354 2.65 12.12 -28.92
C GLU A 354 3.35 12.48 -27.60
N ASP A 355 3.83 13.73 -27.49
CA ASP A 355 4.42 14.25 -26.23
C ASP A 355 3.32 14.70 -25.25
N CYS A 356 2.30 13.87 -25.05
CA CYS A 356 1.22 14.15 -24.11
C CYS A 356 1.69 13.93 -22.67
N ARG A 357 1.29 14.85 -21.78
CA ARG A 357 1.59 14.84 -20.35
C ARG A 357 0.45 14.19 -19.54
N ILE A 358 -0.79 14.35 -19.99
CA ILE A 358 -2.02 13.86 -19.37
C ILE A 358 -2.88 13.24 -20.47
N VAL A 359 -3.71 12.25 -20.13
CA VAL A 359 -4.69 11.66 -21.06
C VAL A 359 -6.11 11.79 -20.50
N LEU A 360 -7.00 12.42 -21.26
CA LEU A 360 -8.44 12.39 -20.99
C LEU A 360 -9.02 11.09 -21.55
N ILE A 361 -9.72 10.34 -20.71
CA ILE A 361 -10.47 9.16 -21.14
C ILE A 361 -11.96 9.43 -20.93
N ASN A 362 -12.70 9.44 -22.03
CA ASN A 362 -14.15 9.54 -22.06
C ASN A 362 -14.72 8.35 -22.85
N ALA A 363 -15.32 7.42 -22.13
CA ALA A 363 -16.02 6.26 -22.70
C ALA A 363 -17.49 6.22 -22.26
N ASP A 364 -18.04 7.37 -21.86
CA ASP A 364 -19.44 7.49 -21.47
C ASP A 364 -20.33 7.59 -22.72
N MET A 365 -21.16 6.57 -22.92
CA MET A 365 -22.09 6.48 -24.05
C MET A 365 -23.30 7.41 -23.91
N GLY A 366 -23.52 7.97 -22.71
CA GLY A 366 -24.67 8.80 -22.35
C GLY A 366 -25.86 7.98 -21.84
N ALA A 367 -26.63 8.57 -20.93
CA ALA A 367 -27.82 7.94 -20.34
C ALA A 367 -28.86 7.57 -21.41
N GLY A 368 -29.34 6.32 -21.38
CA GLY A 368 -30.39 5.82 -22.28
C GLY A 368 -29.91 5.27 -23.62
N ALA A 369 -28.60 5.10 -23.83
CA ALA A 369 -28.09 4.30 -24.93
C ALA A 369 -28.53 2.83 -24.81
N GLU A 370 -28.79 2.15 -25.94
CA GLU A 370 -29.26 0.74 -25.95
C GLU A 370 -28.29 -0.25 -25.27
N ASN A 371 -27.04 0.17 -25.01
CA ASN A 371 -25.98 -0.59 -24.34
C ASN A 371 -25.27 0.28 -23.27
N ASP A 372 -25.98 0.65 -22.19
CA ASP A 372 -25.39 1.33 -21.02
C ASP A 372 -24.53 0.34 -20.20
N ASP A 373 -23.35 0.01 -20.71
CA ASP A 373 -22.35 -0.80 -20.00
C ASP A 373 -21.57 0.09 -19.03
N THR A 374 -21.98 0.08 -17.77
CA THR A 374 -21.34 0.87 -16.70
C THR A 374 -19.86 0.48 -16.48
N MET A 375 -19.42 -0.65 -17.02
CA MET A 375 -18.04 -1.13 -16.94
C MET A 375 -17.18 -0.73 -18.14
N LEU A 376 -17.75 -0.10 -19.17
CA LEU A 376 -17.01 0.22 -20.40
C LEU A 376 -15.81 1.13 -20.11
N LEU A 377 -16.01 2.21 -19.34
CA LEU A 377 -14.90 3.10 -18.95
C LEU A 377 -13.83 2.35 -18.16
N ALA A 378 -14.21 1.46 -17.23
CA ALA A 378 -13.26 0.64 -16.50
C ALA A 378 -12.45 -0.30 -17.41
N LYS A 379 -13.08 -0.89 -18.44
CA LYS A 379 -12.39 -1.72 -19.44
C LYS A 379 -11.39 -0.89 -20.26
N VAL A 380 -11.82 0.28 -20.75
CA VAL A 380 -10.96 1.21 -21.50
C VAL A 380 -9.78 1.67 -20.65
N VAL A 381 -10.01 2.04 -19.39
CA VAL A 381 -8.96 2.44 -18.45
C VAL A 381 -7.97 1.29 -18.20
N LYS A 382 -8.46 0.06 -17.99
CA LYS A 382 -7.60 -1.11 -17.77
C LYS A 382 -6.71 -1.41 -18.97
N GLU A 383 -7.26 -1.29 -20.18
CA GLU A 383 -6.52 -1.48 -21.43
C GLU A 383 -5.50 -0.35 -21.64
N ALA A 384 -5.94 0.92 -21.61
CA ALA A 384 -5.09 2.09 -21.85
C ALA A 384 -3.91 2.20 -20.87
N GLN A 385 -4.11 1.94 -19.58
CA GLN A 385 -3.04 2.02 -18.56
C GLN A 385 -1.98 0.90 -18.68
N THR A 386 -2.19 -0.09 -19.56
CA THR A 386 -1.19 -1.11 -19.87
C THR A 386 -0.05 -0.51 -20.72
N TYR A 387 -0.37 0.50 -21.53
CA TYR A 387 0.55 1.11 -22.50
C TYR A 387 0.96 2.52 -22.09
N LEU A 388 -0.02 3.33 -21.67
CA LEU A 388 0.18 4.74 -21.34
C LEU A 388 0.69 4.89 -19.91
N LYS A 389 1.72 5.72 -19.76
CA LYS A 389 2.30 6.02 -18.46
C LYS A 389 1.84 7.36 -17.89
N GLN A 390 1.19 8.18 -18.70
CA GLN A 390 0.65 9.49 -18.31
C GLN A 390 -0.48 9.33 -17.27
N PRO A 391 -0.65 10.29 -16.35
CA PRO A 391 -1.84 10.36 -15.50
C PRO A 391 -3.12 10.53 -16.32
N PHE A 392 -4.23 9.96 -15.84
CA PHE A 392 -5.52 9.99 -16.52
C PHE A 392 -6.48 10.94 -15.83
N ILE A 393 -7.28 11.64 -16.64
CA ILE A 393 -8.50 12.32 -16.24
C ILE A 393 -9.67 11.53 -16.81
N LEU A 394 -10.57 11.07 -15.96
CA LEU A 394 -11.70 10.21 -16.33
C LEU A 394 -12.97 11.05 -16.42
N LYS A 395 -13.65 11.04 -17.57
CA LYS A 395 -14.85 11.84 -17.78
C LYS A 395 -16.09 10.96 -17.90
N SER A 396 -17.10 11.28 -17.11
CA SER A 396 -18.45 10.72 -17.21
C SER A 396 -19.42 11.52 -16.33
N ASP A 397 -20.66 11.63 -16.77
CA ASP A 397 -21.73 12.24 -15.97
C ASP A 397 -22.39 11.22 -15.01
N ASN A 398 -22.05 9.94 -15.15
CA ASN A 398 -22.52 8.85 -14.31
C ASN A 398 -21.48 8.50 -13.24
N LEU A 399 -21.81 8.74 -11.96
CA LEU A 399 -20.92 8.45 -10.83
C LEU A 399 -20.60 6.96 -10.67
N ASP A 400 -21.47 6.05 -11.10
CA ASP A 400 -21.22 4.61 -10.99
C ASP A 400 -20.19 4.15 -12.05
N VAL A 401 -20.19 4.79 -13.22
CA VAL A 401 -19.17 4.60 -14.27
C VAL A 401 -17.80 5.11 -13.77
N LEU A 402 -17.76 6.29 -13.14
CA LEU A 402 -16.55 6.82 -12.53
C LEU A 402 -16.05 5.95 -11.37
N ASP A 403 -16.94 5.48 -10.50
CA ASP A 403 -16.57 4.58 -9.40
C ASP A 403 -15.92 3.29 -9.93
N ALA A 404 -16.54 2.65 -10.92
CA ALA A 404 -16.01 1.44 -11.55
C ALA A 404 -14.62 1.67 -12.19
N ALA A 405 -14.43 2.80 -12.87
CA ALA A 405 -13.18 3.12 -13.54
C ALA A 405 -12.04 3.49 -12.56
N LEU A 406 -12.34 4.33 -11.56
CA LEU A 406 -11.37 4.71 -10.51
C LEU A 406 -10.96 3.52 -9.64
N ARG A 407 -11.86 2.54 -9.45
CA ARG A 407 -11.57 1.30 -8.74
C ARG A 407 -10.41 0.53 -9.37
N VAL A 408 -10.33 0.49 -10.71
CA VAL A 408 -9.30 -0.26 -11.45
C VAL A 408 -8.09 0.58 -11.89
N TYR A 409 -8.19 1.91 -11.86
CA TYR A 409 -7.11 2.82 -12.25
C TYR A 409 -5.93 2.72 -11.28
N LYS A 410 -4.67 2.57 -11.74
CA LYS A 410 -3.52 2.27 -10.86
C LYS A 410 -2.89 3.47 -10.14
N GLY A 411 -3.37 4.69 -10.38
CA GLY A 411 -2.84 5.91 -9.77
C GLY A 411 -3.90 6.73 -9.02
N ARG A 412 -3.60 8.01 -8.79
CA ARG A 412 -4.55 9.02 -8.31
C ARG A 412 -5.13 9.76 -9.51
N GLY A 413 -6.33 9.38 -9.93
CA GLY A 413 -6.98 9.93 -11.12
C GLY A 413 -7.54 11.34 -10.91
N GLY A 414 -7.58 12.12 -11.98
CA GLY A 414 -8.52 13.24 -12.10
C GLY A 414 -9.88 12.72 -12.59
N TYR A 415 -10.95 13.46 -12.32
CA TYR A 415 -12.25 13.22 -12.92
C TYR A 415 -12.91 14.52 -13.39
N ILE A 416 -13.82 14.40 -14.34
CA ILE A 416 -14.71 15.47 -14.79
C ILE A 416 -16.13 14.91 -14.80
N THR A 417 -17.04 15.58 -14.11
CA THR A 417 -18.45 15.19 -14.02
C THR A 417 -19.33 16.40 -13.73
N VAL A 418 -20.59 16.36 -14.18
CA VAL A 418 -21.61 17.36 -13.78
C VAL A 418 -22.36 16.98 -12.50
N SER A 419 -22.09 15.80 -11.93
CA SER A 419 -22.83 15.29 -10.77
C SER A 419 -22.38 15.93 -9.46
N GLU A 420 -23.34 16.46 -8.68
CA GLU A 420 -23.08 17.21 -7.43
C GLU A 420 -22.52 16.36 -6.27
N ASP A 421 -22.73 15.03 -6.28
CA ASP A 421 -22.29 14.11 -5.21
C ASP A 421 -20.89 13.47 -5.43
N ALA A 422 -20.03 14.09 -6.25
CA ALA A 422 -18.74 13.52 -6.63
C ALA A 422 -17.68 13.48 -5.50
N GLU A 423 -17.92 14.14 -4.36
CA GLU A 423 -17.02 14.15 -3.20
C GLU A 423 -16.72 12.73 -2.67
N LYS A 424 -17.62 11.77 -2.89
CA LYS A 424 -17.41 10.35 -2.55
C LYS A 424 -16.20 9.74 -3.27
N LEU A 425 -15.90 10.19 -4.49
CA LEU A 425 -14.77 9.70 -5.30
C LEU A 425 -13.44 10.16 -4.71
N LEU A 426 -13.38 11.40 -4.22
CA LEU A 426 -12.24 11.92 -3.47
C LEU A 426 -12.01 11.12 -2.20
N LYS A 427 -13.06 10.91 -1.39
CA LYS A 427 -12.95 10.17 -0.12
C LYS A 427 -12.50 8.71 -0.31
N LYS A 428 -12.94 8.06 -1.39
CA LYS A 428 -12.71 6.62 -1.62
C LYS A 428 -11.41 6.33 -2.38
N TYR A 429 -11.10 7.13 -3.40
CA TYR A 429 -9.99 6.86 -4.32
C TYR A 429 -8.92 7.95 -4.30
N GLY A 430 -9.12 9.03 -3.55
CA GLY A 430 -8.28 10.22 -3.63
C GLY A 430 -8.44 10.99 -4.94
N ALA A 431 -9.43 10.63 -5.76
CA ALA A 431 -9.60 11.22 -7.08
C ALA A 431 -10.04 12.68 -6.98
N VAL A 432 -9.52 13.54 -7.85
CA VAL A 432 -9.76 14.99 -7.78
C VAL A 432 -10.59 15.48 -8.95
N ASP A 433 -11.45 16.46 -8.68
CA ASP A 433 -12.18 17.15 -9.73
C ASP A 433 -11.23 18.04 -10.54
N CYS A 434 -11.16 17.79 -11.85
CA CYS A 434 -10.38 18.55 -12.81
C CYS A 434 -11.26 19.42 -13.72
N GLY A 435 -12.57 19.53 -13.43
CA GLY A 435 -13.48 20.40 -14.15
C GLY A 435 -12.98 21.85 -14.18
N GLY A 436 -12.98 22.45 -15.38
CA GLY A 436 -12.50 23.83 -15.59
C GLY A 436 -10.97 24.01 -15.49
N MET A 437 -10.21 22.95 -15.20
CA MET A 437 -8.74 22.99 -15.26
C MET A 437 -8.21 22.78 -16.68
N LEU A 438 -9.00 22.15 -17.56
CA LEU A 438 -8.62 21.93 -18.96
C LEU A 438 -8.94 23.14 -19.86
N PRO A 439 -8.10 23.46 -20.86
CA PRO A 439 -8.28 24.63 -21.73
C PRO A 439 -9.63 24.69 -22.46
N ASP A 440 -10.20 23.54 -22.81
CA ASP A 440 -11.39 23.40 -23.65
C ASP A 440 -12.69 23.14 -22.84
N GLU A 441 -12.65 23.23 -21.51
CA GLU A 441 -13.80 22.93 -20.62
C GLU A 441 -14.30 24.14 -19.79
N LYS A 442 -14.01 25.36 -20.23
CA LYS A 442 -14.52 26.60 -19.60
C LYS A 442 -15.93 26.99 -20.04
#